data_AF-A0A0Q6WES4-F1
#
_entry.id   AF-A0A0Q6WES4-F1
#
_cell.length_a   1.000
_cell.length_b   1.000
_cell.length_c   1.000
_cell.angle_alpha   90.00
_cell.angle_beta   90.00
_cell.angle_gamma   90.00
#
_symmetry.space_group_name_H-M   'P 1'
#
loop_
_entity.id
_entity.type
_entity.pdbx_description
1 polymer ?
#
loop_
_entity_poly.entity_id
_entity_poly.type
_entity_poly.pdbx_seq_one_letter_code
_entity_poly.pdbx_strand_id
1 'polypeptide(L)'
;MSRLLILSAGAILALTSVASAAPAMQPLKISKECSQYTGDTPSFCTITESNLASIPAGTKILYYGPVTGSPLFGSSTTVIAVGNGDTAVGYCVTYDTASPMQGTCAFHAGSGTLAGFQAVVKVTVDDKQIYHWDGGYLLGPAK
;
A
#
# COMPACT_ATOMS: atom_id res chain seq x y z
N MET A 1 -48.98 61.29 7.65
CA MET A 1 -48.83 59.88 7.25
C MET A 1 -47.35 59.55 7.26
N SER A 2 -46.90 58.82 8.28
CA SER A 2 -45.48 58.53 8.55
C SER A 2 -45.07 57.23 7.88
N ARG A 3 -43.93 57.20 7.17
CA ARG A 3 -43.31 55.98 6.65
C ARG A 3 -42.02 55.71 7.42
N LEU A 4 -42.06 54.73 8.31
CA LEU A 4 -40.85 54.16 8.94
C LEU A 4 -40.13 53.26 7.94
N LEU A 5 -38.85 53.54 7.69
CA LEU A 5 -37.93 52.67 6.96
C LEU A 5 -37.20 51.79 7.99
N ILE A 6 -37.45 50.47 7.94
CA ILE A 6 -36.77 49.47 8.76
C ILE A 6 -35.51 49.04 8.00
N LEU A 7 -34.33 49.40 8.50
CA LEU A 7 -33.06 48.85 8.02
C LEU A 7 -32.81 47.49 8.68
N SER A 8 -32.95 46.41 7.93
CA SER A 8 -32.52 45.06 8.33
C SER A 8 -31.04 44.87 8.01
N ALA A 9 -30.19 44.82 9.03
CA ALA A 9 -28.79 44.41 8.90
C ALA A 9 -28.71 42.88 8.82
N GLY A 10 -28.45 42.34 7.63
CA GLY A 10 -28.18 40.92 7.42
C GLY A 10 -26.73 40.59 7.74
N ALA A 11 -26.49 39.74 8.75
CA ALA A 11 -25.16 39.21 9.04
C ALA A 11 -24.82 38.09 8.05
N ILE A 12 -23.77 38.30 7.24
CA ILE A 12 -23.25 37.29 6.30
C ILE A 12 -22.28 36.39 7.08
N LEU A 13 -22.71 35.19 7.43
CA LEU A 13 -21.84 34.13 7.95
C LEU A 13 -21.04 33.54 6.78
N ALA A 14 -19.77 33.96 6.63
CA ALA A 14 -18.85 33.34 5.69
C ALA A 14 -18.41 31.97 6.24
N LEU A 15 -18.94 30.88 5.67
CA LEU A 15 -18.40 29.54 5.91
C LEU A 15 -17.07 29.41 5.18
N THR A 16 -15.96 29.51 5.91
CA THR A 16 -14.64 29.16 5.39
C THR A 16 -14.51 27.64 5.34
N SER A 17 -14.72 27.06 4.16
CA SER A 17 -14.43 25.66 3.90
C SER A 17 -12.92 25.41 3.97
N VAL A 18 -12.44 24.83 5.07
CA VAL A 18 -11.08 24.27 5.15
C VAL A 18 -11.05 22.99 4.33
N ALA A 19 -10.56 23.08 3.09
CA ALA A 19 -10.23 21.91 2.29
C ALA A 19 -9.03 21.20 2.92
N SER A 20 -9.25 20.00 3.49
CA SER A 20 -8.15 19.15 3.94
C SER A 20 -7.45 18.59 2.70
N ALA A 21 -6.17 18.92 2.53
CA ALA A 21 -5.37 18.34 1.45
C ALA A 21 -5.24 16.82 1.69
N ALA A 22 -5.49 16.02 0.65
CA ALA A 22 -5.25 14.59 0.73
C ALA A 22 -3.78 14.33 1.07
N PRO A 23 -3.46 13.38 1.97
CA PRO A 23 -2.08 13.09 2.32
C PRO A 23 -1.30 12.63 1.09
N ALA A 24 -0.13 13.24 0.86
CA ALA A 24 0.73 12.90 -0.26
C ALA A 24 1.46 11.58 -0.01
N MET A 25 1.36 10.64 -0.95
CA MET A 25 2.08 9.36 -0.89
C MET A 25 3.58 9.60 -0.91
N GLN A 26 4.29 8.92 -0.01
CA GLN A 26 5.74 8.89 0.03
C GLN A 26 6.27 7.76 -0.87
N PRO A 27 7.44 7.89 -1.51
CA PRO A 27 7.99 6.83 -2.35
C PRO A 27 8.25 5.55 -1.54
N LEU A 28 7.81 4.41 -2.04
CA LEU A 28 8.14 3.08 -1.52
C LEU A 28 9.05 2.37 -2.51
N LYS A 29 10.19 1.91 -2.03
CA LYS A 29 11.19 1.13 -2.78
C LYS A 29 11.63 -0.07 -1.94
N ILE A 30 11.30 -1.26 -2.39
CA ILE A 30 11.64 -2.51 -1.71
C ILE A 30 12.23 -3.50 -2.73
N SER A 31 13.34 -4.13 -2.35
CA SER A 31 13.94 -5.27 -3.06
C SER A 31 13.68 -6.53 -2.25
N LYS A 32 13.33 -7.63 -2.91
CA LYS A 32 13.11 -8.93 -2.26
C LYS A 32 13.65 -10.08 -3.09
N GLU A 33 14.19 -11.08 -2.41
CA GLU A 33 14.51 -12.38 -3.00
C GLU A 33 13.32 -13.32 -2.83
N CYS A 34 13.11 -14.21 -3.78
CA CYS A 34 11.98 -15.15 -3.78
C CYS A 34 12.42 -16.60 -4.04
N SER A 35 13.68 -16.95 -3.74
CA SER A 35 14.19 -18.31 -3.97
C SER A 35 13.48 -19.38 -3.13
N GLN A 36 12.84 -18.97 -2.04
CA GLN A 36 12.04 -19.84 -1.16
C GLN A 36 10.55 -19.87 -1.55
N TYR A 37 10.16 -19.20 -2.63
CA TYR A 37 8.79 -19.24 -3.13
C TYR A 37 8.53 -20.57 -3.86
N THR A 38 7.65 -21.39 -3.32
CA THR A 38 7.24 -22.70 -3.85
C THR A 38 5.89 -22.66 -4.58
N GLY A 39 5.07 -21.65 -4.33
CA GLY A 39 3.67 -21.58 -4.77
C GLY A 39 2.66 -22.25 -3.83
N ASP A 40 3.11 -22.99 -2.81
CA ASP A 40 2.23 -23.51 -1.73
C ASP A 40 1.79 -22.39 -0.81
N THR A 41 0.68 -22.55 -0.08
CA THR A 41 0.21 -21.53 0.86
C THR A 41 0.57 -21.87 2.32
N PRO A 42 1.25 -20.97 3.07
CA PRO A 42 1.86 -19.73 2.58
C PRO A 42 3.22 -19.97 1.92
N SER A 43 3.44 -19.31 0.79
CA SER A 43 4.76 -19.15 0.17
C SER A 43 5.32 -17.80 0.57
N PHE A 44 6.62 -17.58 0.43
CA PHE A 44 7.17 -16.28 0.80
C PHE A 44 8.40 -15.85 0.00
N CYS A 45 8.61 -14.54 0.04
CA CYS A 45 9.83 -13.86 -0.36
C CYS A 45 10.41 -13.12 0.84
N THR A 46 11.72 -12.91 0.88
CA THR A 46 12.39 -12.15 1.93
C THR A 46 12.82 -10.79 1.40
N ILE A 47 12.46 -9.71 2.09
CA ILE A 47 12.95 -8.36 1.78
C ILE A 47 14.45 -8.31 2.03
N THR A 48 15.22 -7.89 1.03
CA THR A 48 16.66 -7.68 1.13
C THR A 48 17.01 -6.22 1.35
N GLU A 49 16.23 -5.29 0.78
CA GLU A 49 16.41 -3.84 0.94
C GLU A 49 15.06 -3.12 1.01
N SER A 50 14.99 -2.05 1.80
CA SER A 50 13.78 -1.23 1.94
C SER A 50 14.15 0.19 2.35
N ASN A 51 13.47 1.17 1.76
CA ASN A 51 13.59 2.58 2.15
C ASN A 51 12.64 2.98 3.30
N LEU A 52 11.84 2.06 3.82
CA LEU A 52 10.90 2.30 4.93
C LEU A 52 11.35 1.53 6.17
N ALA A 53 11.78 2.25 7.21
CA ALA A 53 12.32 1.66 8.43
C ALA A 53 11.35 0.71 9.16
N SER A 54 10.03 0.97 9.08
CA SER A 54 9.00 0.10 9.66
C SER A 54 8.84 -1.24 8.91
N ILE A 55 9.46 -1.39 7.74
CA ILE A 55 9.51 -2.63 6.95
C ILE A 55 10.99 -2.90 6.61
N PRO A 56 11.80 -3.35 7.57
CA PRO A 56 13.24 -3.51 7.37
C PRO A 56 13.57 -4.74 6.52
N ALA A 57 14.84 -4.84 6.08
CA ALA A 57 15.39 -6.06 5.53
C ALA A 57 15.22 -7.26 6.49
N GLY A 58 15.01 -8.44 5.93
CA GLY A 58 14.64 -9.67 6.66
C GLY A 58 13.14 -9.85 6.86
N THR A 59 12.31 -8.83 6.60
CA THR A 59 10.85 -8.94 6.63
C THR A 59 10.38 -9.96 5.59
N LYS A 60 9.45 -10.84 5.99
CA LYS A 60 8.84 -11.82 5.07
C LYS A 60 7.60 -11.24 4.42
N ILE A 61 7.48 -11.45 3.11
CA ILE A 61 6.24 -11.23 2.35
C ILE A 61 5.59 -12.58 2.11
N LEU A 62 4.47 -12.83 2.78
CA LEU A 62 3.73 -14.08 2.72
C LEU A 62 2.64 -13.98 1.64
N TYR A 63 2.48 -15.01 0.83
CA TYR A 63 1.45 -15.10 -0.21
C TYR A 63 0.49 -16.24 0.09
N TYR A 64 -0.80 -15.91 0.04
CA TYR A 64 -1.93 -16.82 0.23
C TYR A 64 -2.77 -16.77 -1.04
N GLY A 65 -2.51 -17.69 -1.95
CA GLY A 65 -3.13 -17.73 -3.27
C GLY A 65 -3.12 -19.13 -3.88
N PRO A 66 -3.73 -19.30 -5.06
CA PRO A 66 -4.36 -18.24 -5.84
C PRO A 66 -5.68 -17.76 -5.22
N VAL A 67 -5.97 -16.45 -5.27
CA VAL A 67 -7.30 -15.92 -4.91
C VAL A 67 -8.28 -16.03 -6.08
N THR A 68 -7.77 -15.97 -7.31
CA THR A 68 -8.50 -16.25 -8.54
C THR A 68 -7.69 -17.21 -9.41
N GLY A 69 -8.36 -18.19 -10.02
CA GLY A 69 -7.74 -19.13 -10.95
C GLY A 69 -7.76 -18.58 -12.37
N SER A 70 -6.65 -17.98 -12.81
CA SER A 70 -6.48 -17.46 -14.18
C SER A 70 -5.21 -18.03 -14.79
N PRO A 71 -5.23 -18.44 -16.08
CA PRO A 71 -4.02 -18.84 -16.77
C PRO A 71 -3.14 -17.66 -17.22
N LEU A 72 -3.64 -16.42 -17.10
CA LEU A 72 -2.95 -15.21 -17.56
C LEU A 72 -2.25 -14.43 -16.45
N PHE A 73 -2.74 -14.58 -15.21
CA PHE A 73 -2.21 -13.84 -14.07
C PHE A 73 -2.30 -14.64 -12.78
N GLY A 74 -1.26 -14.53 -11.96
CA GLY A 74 -1.25 -14.96 -10.57
C GLY A 74 -1.97 -13.94 -9.70
N SER A 75 -2.56 -14.41 -8.60
CA SER A 75 -3.23 -13.50 -7.67
C SER A 75 -3.19 -14.04 -6.25
N SER A 76 -2.79 -13.22 -5.28
CA SER A 76 -2.59 -13.67 -3.90
C SER A 76 -3.02 -12.59 -2.92
N THR A 77 -3.66 -13.01 -1.83
CA THR A 77 -3.65 -12.20 -0.61
C THR A 77 -2.20 -12.17 -0.11
N THR A 78 -1.70 -10.99 0.20
CA THR A 78 -0.30 -10.79 0.55
C THR A 78 -0.20 -10.14 1.92
N VAL A 79 0.69 -10.67 2.75
CA VAL A 79 0.94 -10.16 4.10
C VAL A 79 2.40 -9.78 4.24
N ILE A 80 2.65 -8.50 4.52
CA ILE A 80 3.95 -8.03 5.00
C ILE A 80 4.03 -8.41 6.48
N ALA A 81 4.92 -9.33 6.86
CA ALA A 81 5.07 -9.83 8.22
C ALA A 81 6.40 -9.33 8.84
N VAL A 82 6.34 -8.16 9.49
CA VAL A 82 7.52 -7.45 10.01
C VAL A 82 8.11 -8.13 11.25
N GLY A 83 7.26 -8.83 12.02
CA GLY A 83 7.62 -9.46 13.30
C GLY A 83 6.80 -8.89 14.46
N ASN A 84 6.81 -9.55 15.62
CA ASN A 84 6.05 -9.16 16.83
C ASN A 84 4.53 -9.01 16.65
N GLY A 85 3.96 -9.57 15.58
CA GLY A 85 2.52 -9.45 15.24
C GLY A 85 2.18 -8.23 14.39
N ASP A 86 3.17 -7.41 14.03
CA ASP A 86 2.99 -6.27 13.14
C ASP A 86 2.90 -6.74 11.69
N THR A 87 1.83 -6.34 11.02
CA THR A 87 1.53 -6.81 9.66
C THR A 87 0.93 -5.72 8.81
N ALA A 88 1.01 -5.88 7.50
CA ALA A 88 0.10 -5.21 6.58
C ALA A 88 -0.45 -6.20 5.56
N VAL A 89 -1.78 -6.24 5.45
CA VAL A 89 -2.49 -7.09 4.50
C VAL A 89 -2.80 -6.31 3.22
N GLY A 90 -2.65 -7.00 2.10
CA GLY A 90 -2.87 -6.49 0.77
C GLY A 90 -3.18 -7.58 -0.22
N TYR A 91 -3.16 -7.21 -1.49
CA TYR A 91 -3.42 -8.07 -2.62
C TYR A 91 -2.40 -7.81 -3.71
N CYS A 92 -1.83 -8.87 -4.26
CA CYS A 92 -0.92 -8.81 -5.40
C CYS A 92 -1.52 -9.54 -6.60
N VAL A 93 -1.35 -8.94 -7.77
CA VAL A 93 -1.62 -9.56 -9.08
C VAL A 93 -0.32 -9.56 -9.87
N THR A 94 0.06 -10.70 -10.43
CA THR A 94 1.24 -10.86 -11.28
C THR A 94 0.81 -11.30 -12.68
N TYR A 95 1.40 -10.72 -13.71
CA TYR A 95 1.18 -11.07 -15.10
C TYR A 95 2.24 -12.09 -15.50
N ASP A 96 1.98 -13.36 -15.20
CA ASP A 96 2.96 -14.45 -15.30
C ASP A 96 3.34 -14.76 -16.76
N THR A 97 2.51 -14.35 -17.73
CA THR A 97 2.81 -14.46 -19.16
C THR A 97 3.72 -13.35 -19.69
N ALA A 98 4.03 -12.33 -18.87
CA ALA A 98 4.94 -11.26 -19.26
C ALA A 98 6.42 -11.69 -19.10
N SER A 99 7.30 -11.20 -19.98
CA SER A 99 8.74 -11.47 -19.91
C SER A 99 9.54 -10.16 -20.04
N PRO A 100 10.16 -9.65 -18.95
CA PRO A 100 10.14 -10.20 -17.60
C PRO A 100 8.76 -10.09 -16.93
N MET A 101 8.53 -10.91 -15.90
CA MET A 101 7.28 -10.88 -15.14
C MET A 101 7.05 -9.49 -14.53
N GLN A 102 5.80 -9.04 -14.57
CA GLN A 102 5.37 -7.77 -13.99
C GLN A 102 4.18 -8.01 -13.06
N GLY A 103 3.87 -7.05 -12.20
CA GLY A 103 2.70 -7.14 -11.34
C GLY A 103 2.35 -5.83 -10.66
N THR A 104 1.37 -5.90 -9.77
CA THR A 104 0.97 -4.77 -8.91
C THR A 104 0.52 -5.33 -7.57
N CYS A 105 0.86 -4.64 -6.49
CA CYS A 105 0.36 -4.94 -5.16
C CYS A 105 -0.27 -3.70 -4.54
N ALA A 106 -1.36 -3.91 -3.80
CA ALA A 106 -2.02 -2.88 -3.01
C ALA A 106 -2.22 -3.35 -1.57
N PHE A 107 -1.78 -2.54 -0.60
CA PHE A 107 -1.87 -2.80 0.84
C PHE A 107 -2.81 -1.79 1.50
N HIS A 108 -3.61 -2.24 2.45
CA HIS A 108 -4.67 -1.40 3.04
C HIS A 108 -4.91 -1.63 4.53
N ALA A 109 -4.51 -2.77 5.09
CA ALA A 109 -4.80 -3.12 6.48
C ALA A 109 -3.51 -3.34 7.27
N GLY A 110 -2.87 -2.25 7.69
CA GLY A 110 -1.69 -2.28 8.56
C GLY A 110 -2.02 -2.32 10.05
N SER A 111 -1.24 -3.07 10.83
CA SER A 111 -1.35 -3.25 12.29
C SER A 111 -0.04 -2.86 13.00
N GLY A 112 -0.13 -2.58 14.31
CA GLY A 112 1.05 -2.28 15.14
C GLY A 112 1.83 -1.07 14.62
N THR A 113 3.14 -1.22 14.39
CA THR A 113 3.99 -0.16 13.79
C THR A 113 3.60 0.20 12.35
N LEU A 114 2.77 -0.61 11.70
CA LEU A 114 2.20 -0.35 10.38
C LEU A 114 0.75 0.19 10.46
N ALA A 115 0.24 0.61 11.63
CA ALA A 115 -1.10 1.15 11.73
C ALA A 115 -1.35 2.30 10.72
N GLY A 116 -2.42 2.18 9.93
CA GLY A 116 -2.75 3.13 8.86
C GLY A 116 -1.89 3.02 7.60
N PHE A 117 -1.01 2.01 7.50
CA PHE A 117 -0.23 1.75 6.30
C PHE A 117 -1.13 1.42 5.11
N GLN A 118 -0.94 2.15 4.02
CA GLN A 118 -1.54 1.88 2.72
C GLN A 118 -0.44 2.02 1.67
N ALA A 119 -0.43 1.17 0.65
CA ALA A 119 0.55 1.29 -0.42
C ALA A 119 0.01 0.75 -1.73
N VAL A 120 0.49 1.30 -2.84
CA VAL A 120 0.32 0.73 -4.18
C VAL A 120 1.67 0.73 -4.85
N VAL A 121 2.10 -0.44 -5.32
CA VAL A 121 3.43 -0.64 -5.93
C VAL A 121 3.33 -1.45 -7.21
N LYS A 122 4.14 -1.07 -8.19
CA LYS A 122 4.45 -1.91 -9.35
C LYS A 122 5.46 -2.97 -8.92
N VAL A 123 5.27 -4.19 -9.41
CA VAL A 123 6.23 -5.29 -9.25
C VAL A 123 6.97 -5.50 -10.56
N THR A 124 8.29 -5.58 -10.49
CA THR A 124 9.18 -6.00 -11.59
C THR A 124 10.18 -7.03 -11.08
N VAL A 125 10.84 -7.73 -11.98
CA VAL A 125 11.96 -8.62 -11.67
C VAL A 125 13.14 -8.27 -12.57
N ASP A 126 14.34 -8.27 -12.00
CA ASP A 126 15.57 -8.02 -12.74
C ASP A 126 16.23 -9.32 -13.24
N ASP A 127 17.36 -9.16 -13.94
CA ASP A 127 18.15 -10.27 -14.50
C ASP A 127 18.74 -11.20 -13.43
N LYS A 128 18.85 -10.75 -12.18
CA LYS A 128 19.33 -11.51 -11.03
C LYS A 128 18.19 -12.19 -10.25
N GLN A 129 16.97 -12.15 -10.77
CA GLN A 129 15.77 -12.67 -10.10
C GLN A 129 15.47 -11.98 -8.76
N ILE A 130 15.89 -10.71 -8.61
CA ILE A 130 15.45 -9.86 -7.51
C ILE A 130 14.17 -9.15 -7.94
N TYR A 131 13.18 -9.21 -7.07
CA TYR A 131 11.89 -8.59 -7.29
C TYR A 131 11.87 -7.22 -6.65
N HIS A 132 11.42 -6.22 -7.42
CA HIS A 132 11.39 -4.83 -7.01
C HIS A 132 9.94 -4.38 -6.86
N TRP A 133 9.68 -3.66 -5.78
CA TRP A 133 8.46 -2.90 -5.55
C TRP A 133 8.78 -1.42 -5.62
N ASP A 134 8.20 -0.75 -6.61
CA ASP A 134 8.30 0.69 -6.78
C ASP A 134 6.89 1.30 -6.80
N GLY A 135 6.65 2.29 -5.94
CA GLY A 135 5.39 2.99 -5.91
C GLY A 135 5.34 4.00 -4.78
N GLY A 136 4.20 4.08 -4.10
CA GLY A 136 4.07 4.96 -2.96
C GLY A 136 3.29 4.35 -1.81
N TYR A 137 3.47 4.94 -0.64
CA TYR A 137 2.79 4.56 0.59
C TYR A 137 2.30 5.76 1.37
N LEU A 138 1.30 5.50 2.22
CA LEU A 138 0.91 6.31 3.35
C LEU A 138 1.17 5.48 4.60
N LEU A 139 1.56 6.15 5.68
CA LEU A 139 1.66 5.54 7.00
C LEU A 139 0.85 6.40 7.96
N GLY A 140 0.06 5.75 8.82
CA GLY A 140 -0.69 6.47 9.83
C GLY A 140 0.24 7.18 10.82
N PRO A 141 -0.26 8.15 11.58
CA PRO A 141 0.53 8.74 12.65
C PRO A 141 0.96 7.64 13.63
N ALA A 142 2.20 7.73 14.10
CA ALA A 142 2.66 6.89 15.21
C ALA A 142 1.74 7.12 16.41
N LYS A 143 1.31 6.03 17.05
CA LYS A 143 0.55 6.09 18.31
C LYS A 143 1.48 6.39 19.48
#